data_AF-A0A4Z0KQR4-F1
#
_entry.id   AF-A0A4Z0KQR4-F1
#
_cell.length_a   1.000
_cell.length_b   1.000
_cell.length_c   1.000
_cell.angle_alpha   90.00
_cell.angle_beta   90.00
_cell.angle_gamma   90.00
#
_symmetry.space_group_name_H-M   'P 1'
#
loop_
_entity.id
_entity.type
_entity.pdbx_description
1 polymer ?
#
loop_
_entity_poly.entity_id
_entity_poly.type
_entity_poly.pdbx_seq_one_letter_code
_entity_poly.pdbx_strand_id
1 'polypeptide(L)' 'MPSTLAQIIYSGPMKRQRPAMTYEFRKVSFSRDTPRTVSLQELNDEAEYGKWELARTRISMGGTKTVWLRRKIMPLTLSS' A
#
# COMPACT_ATOMS: atom_id res chain seq x y z
N MET A 1 40.58 9.34 -33.93
CA MET A 1 39.77 8.17 -33.54
C MET A 1 40.19 7.76 -32.13
N PRO A 2 39.55 8.24 -31.06
CA PRO A 2 39.80 7.72 -29.73
C PRO A 2 39.13 6.34 -29.56
N SER A 3 39.87 5.46 -28.90
CA SER A 3 39.72 4.02 -28.78
C SER A 3 38.61 3.58 -27.80
N THR A 4 37.96 2.48 -28.17
CA THR A 4 36.71 1.88 -27.65
C THR A 4 36.80 1.21 -26.26
N LEU A 5 37.73 1.56 -25.37
CA LEU A 5 37.96 0.77 -24.13
C LEU A 5 38.06 1.60 -22.85
N ALA A 6 37.04 2.40 -22.55
CA ALA A 6 36.96 3.12 -21.27
C ALA A 6 35.57 3.12 -20.60
N GLN A 7 34.67 2.21 -20.97
CA GLN A 7 33.34 2.12 -20.34
C GLN A 7 33.17 1.00 -19.31
N ILE A 8 34.15 0.11 -19.09
CA ILE A 8 33.94 -1.10 -18.29
C ILE A 8 34.06 -0.87 -16.76
N ILE A 9 34.60 0.28 -16.28
CA ILE A 9 34.94 0.47 -14.84
C ILE A 9 34.10 1.54 -14.11
N TYR A 10 32.93 1.96 -14.61
CA TYR A 10 31.98 2.75 -13.80
C TYR A 10 30.89 1.88 -13.16
N SER A 11 31.30 0.89 -12.36
CA SER A 11 30.39 0.30 -11.36
C SER A 11 30.47 1.12 -10.07
N GLY A 12 29.81 2.29 -10.09
CA GLY A 12 29.58 3.08 -8.87
C GLY A 12 28.82 2.23 -7.83
N PRO A 13 28.85 2.60 -6.53
CA PRO A 13 28.28 1.77 -5.48
C PRO A 13 26.81 1.52 -5.80
N MET A 14 26.44 0.26 -6.04
CA MET A 14 25.05 -0.15 -6.09
C MET A 14 24.43 0.26 -4.76
N LYS A 15 23.75 1.42 -4.75
CA LYS A 15 22.93 1.84 -3.62
C LYS A 15 22.03 0.66 -3.38
N ARG A 16 22.22 -0.03 -2.26
CA ARG A 16 21.32 -1.09 -1.81
C ARG A 16 19.92 -0.50 -1.91
N GLN A 17 19.18 -0.83 -2.97
CA GLN A 17 17.81 -0.39 -3.14
C GLN A 17 17.08 -1.14 -2.06
N ARG A 18 16.90 -0.48 -0.91
CA ARG A 18 15.90 -0.91 0.05
C ARG A 18 14.61 -1.00 -0.77
N PRO A 19 13.94 -2.16 -0.82
CA PRO A 19 12.70 -2.28 -1.57
C PRO A 19 11.81 -1.12 -1.12
N ALA A 20 11.38 -0.29 -2.08
CA ALA A 20 10.51 0.83 -1.77
C ALA A 20 9.30 0.25 -1.02
N MET A 21 9.01 0.77 0.18
CA MET A 21 7.83 0.34 0.92
C MET A 21 6.60 0.75 0.14
N THR A 22 6.02 -0.20 -0.58
CA THR A 22 4.79 0.00 -1.34
C THR A 22 3.61 -0.36 -0.44
N TYR A 23 2.54 0.43 -0.56
CA TYR A 23 1.28 0.16 0.11
C TYR A 23 0.24 -0.23 -0.92
N GLU A 24 -0.51 -1.28 -0.61
CA GLU A 24 -1.77 -1.58 -1.27
C GLU A 24 -2.89 -0.84 -0.54
N PHE A 25 -3.86 -0.33 -1.30
CA PHE A 25 -5.02 0.39 -0.75
C PHE A 25 -6.32 -0.31 -1.13
N ARG A 26 -7.23 -0.42 -0.17
CA ARG A 26 -8.59 -0.93 -0.38
C ARG A 26 -9.60 0.09 0.11
N LYS A 27 -10.66 0.29 -0.66
CA LYS A 27 -11.79 1.17 -0.31
C LYS A 27 -12.96 0.31 0.15
N VAL A 28 -13.51 0.64 1.31
CA VAL A 28 -14.71 0.02 1.88
C VAL A 28 -15.75 1.12 2.10
N SER A 29 -17.01 0.86 1.76
CA SER A 29 -18.09 1.82 1.92
C SER A 29 -19.27 1.22 2.66
N PHE A 30 -19.71 1.91 3.70
CA PHE A 30 -20.86 1.55 4.53
C PHE A 30 -22.01 2.52 4.27
N SER A 31 -23.24 1.99 4.22
CA SER A 31 -24.44 2.83 4.17
C SER A 31 -24.59 3.63 5.47
N ARG A 32 -25.41 4.68 5.44
CA ARG A 32 -25.81 5.43 6.63
C ARG A 32 -26.50 4.53 7.65
N ASP A 33 -27.28 3.56 7.17
CA ASP A 33 -28.08 2.67 8.02
C ASP A 33 -27.27 1.52 8.63
N THR A 34 -26.01 1.34 8.18
CA THR A 34 -25.13 0.32 8.72
C THR A 34 -24.77 0.68 10.16
N PRO A 35 -25.09 -0.17 11.16
CA PRO A 35 -24.75 0.09 12.54
C PRO A 35 -23.24 0.24 12.71
N ARG A 36 -22.83 1.17 13.58
CA ARG A 36 -21.41 1.44 13.85
C ARG A 36 -20.66 0.18 14.31
N THR A 37 -21.30 -0.67 15.11
CA THR A 37 -20.71 -1.91 15.61
C THR A 37 -20.39 -2.88 14.48
N VAL A 38 -21.30 -3.05 13.53
CA VAL A 38 -21.10 -3.90 12.35
C VAL A 38 -19.94 -3.38 11.49
N SER A 39 -19.90 -2.08 11.20
CA SER A 39 -18.77 -1.51 10.45
C SER A 39 -17.44 -1.70 11.18
N LEU A 40 -17.41 -1.57 12.51
CA LEU A 40 -16.19 -1.77 13.28
C LEU A 40 -15.75 -3.22 13.32
N GLN A 41 -16.69 -4.16 13.44
CA GLN A 41 -16.40 -5.58 13.41
C GLN A 41 -15.75 -5.96 12.07
N GLU A 42 -16.34 -5.54 10.95
CA GLU A 42 -15.78 -5.80 9.63
C GLU A 42 -14.38 -5.19 9.45
N LEU A 43 -14.16 -3.95 9.92
CA LEU A 43 -12.83 -3.33 9.87
C LEU A 43 -11.81 -4.04 10.77
N ASN A 44 -12.24 -4.57 11.92
CA ASN A 44 -11.39 -5.36 12.80
C ASN A 44 -11.04 -6.70 12.17
N ASP A 45 -11.99 -7.38 11.53
CA ASP A 45 -11.75 -8.64 10.82
C ASP A 45 -10.74 -8.42 9.68
N GLU A 46 -10.88 -7.33 8.92
CA GLU A 46 -9.92 -6.95 7.88
C GLU A 46 -8.53 -6.65 8.45
N ALA A 47 -8.46 -6.05 9.64
CA ALA A 47 -7.19 -5.80 10.32
C ALA A 47 -6.54 -7.09 10.82
N GLU A 48 -7.32 -7.98 11.42
CA GLU A 48 -6.84 -9.22 12.01
C GLU A 48 -6.38 -10.21 10.93
N TYR A 49 -7.26 -10.50 9.97
CA TYR A 49 -7.03 -11.53 8.95
C TYR A 49 -6.32 -10.99 7.71
N GLY A 50 -6.62 -9.76 7.30
CA GLY A 50 -6.06 -9.17 6.09
C GLY A 50 -4.80 -8.32 6.31
N LYS A 51 -4.43 -8.09 7.58
CA LYS A 51 -3.35 -7.17 8.00
C LYS A 51 -3.52 -5.77 7.42
N TRP A 52 -4.79 -5.36 7.29
CA TRP A 52 -5.16 -4.03 6.85
C TRP A 52 -5.12 -3.03 8.01
N GLU A 53 -4.64 -1.82 7.73
CA GLU A 53 -4.63 -0.71 8.67
C GLU A 53 -5.56 0.40 8.17
N LEU A 54 -6.25 1.08 9.09
CA LEU A 54 -7.06 2.24 8.76
C LEU A 54 -6.17 3.41 8.28
N ALA A 55 -6.32 3.81 7.02
CA ALA A 55 -5.59 4.93 6.44
C ALA A 55 -6.39 6.24 6.47
N ARG A 56 -7.69 6.17 6.18
CA ARG A 56 -8.57 7.35 6.14
C ARG A 56 -10.03 6.95 6.34
N THR A 57 -10.81 7.83 6.96
CA THR A 57 -12.27 7.74 6.99
C THR A 57 -12.87 9.05 6.46
N ARG A 58 -13.92 8.97 5.66
CA ARG A 58 -14.71 10.10 5.18
C ARG A 58 -16.20 9.77 5.29
N ILE A 59 -16.97 10.68 5.87
CA ILE A 59 -18.43 10.61 5.86
C ILE A 59 -18.91 11.63 4.84
N SER A 60 -19.74 11.19 3.90
CA SER A 60 -20.33 12.08 2.89
C SER A 60 -21.63 12.71 3.43
N MET A 61 -22.12 13.78 2.80
CA MET A 61 -23.37 14.45 3.22
C MET A 61 -24.57 13.48 3.29
N GLY A 62 -24.62 12.47 2.41
CA GLY A 62 -25.61 11.39 2.44
C GLY A 62 -25.46 10.39 3.60
N GLY A 63 -24.43 10.50 4.44
CA GLY A 63 -24.15 9.63 5.59
C GLY A 63 -23.41 8.34 5.23
N THR A 64 -23.16 8.10 3.95
CA THR A 64 -22.27 7.02 3.51
C THR A 64 -20.87 7.26 4.07
N LYS A 65 -20.36 6.24 4.76
CA LYS A 65 -19.01 6.23 5.31
C LYS A 65 -18.10 5.49 4.35
N THR A 66 -17.09 6.18 3.84
CA THR A 66 -16.02 5.59 3.06
C THR A 66 -14.78 5.46 3.92
N VAL A 67 -14.21 4.28 3.95
CA VAL A 67 -12.99 3.94 4.66
C VAL A 67 -11.95 3.49 3.65
N TRP A 68 -10.73 4.01 3.78
CA TRP A 68 -9.57 3.54 3.06
C TRP A 68 -8.70 2.76 4.02
N LEU A 69 -8.43 1.53 3.65
CA LEU A 69 -7.50 0.62 4.30
C LEU A 69 -6.20 0.61 3.51
N ARG A 70 -5.08 0.42 4.22
CA ARG A 70 -3.78 0.20 3.60
C ARG A 70 -3.08 -1.00 4.21
N ARG A 71 -2.28 -1.71 3.43
CA ARG A 71 -1.35 -2.72 3.95
C ARG A 71 -0.01 -2.61 3.24
N LYS A 72 1.06 -2.94 3.95
CA LYS A 72 2.40 -2.96 3.37
C LYS A 72 2.52 -4.19 2.48
N ILE A 73 2.98 -3.98 1.25
CA ILE A 73 3.34 -5.06 0.36
C ILE A 73 4.85 -5.04 0.15
N MET A 74 5.46 -6.22 0.19
CA MET A 74 6.83 -6.38 -0.28
C MET A 74 6.74 -6.61 -1.77
N PRO A 75 7.24 -5.69 -2.61
CA PRO A 75 7.32 -5.98 -4.03
C PRO A 75 8.18 -7.23 -4.20
N LEU A 76 7.66 -8.22 -4.92
CA LEU A 76 8.45 -9.37 -5.31
C LEU A 76 9.53 -8.84 -6.24
N THR A 77 10.74 -8.64 -5.72
CA THR A 77 11.89 -8.32 -6.56
C THR A 77 12.20 -9.58 -7.36
N LEU A 78 11.65 -9.67 -8.56
CA LEU A 78 12.12 -10.62 -9.55
C LEU A 78 13.53 -10.18 -9.94
N SER A 79 14.52 -10.78 -9.29
CA SER A 79 15.90 -10.75 -9.76
C SER A 79 16.00 -11.67 -10.97
N SER A 80 15.93 -11.09 -12.17
CA SER A 80 16.38 -11.73 -13.41
C SER A 80 17.87 -11.49 -13.63
#